data_AF-A0A2E2U6G8-F1
#
_entry.id   AF-A0A2E2U6G8-F1
#
_cell.length_a   1.000
_cell.length_b   1.000
_cell.length_c   1.000
_cell.angle_alpha   90.00
_cell.angle_beta   90.00
_cell.angle_gamma   90.00
#
_symmetry.space_group_name_H-M   'P 1'
#
loop_
_entity.id
_entity.type
_entity.pdbx_description
1 polymer ?
#
loop_
_entity_poly.entity_id
_entity_poly.type
_entity_poly.pdbx_seq_one_letter_code
_entity_poly.pdbx_strand_id
1 'polypeptide(L)'
;MKTILLALMATIFISCETKEYDPLPSSTAVQNSASSTFGSNASFSGLDGITSVTDTSAILFWTNSDEAQEYYIYDVTDGINTLLHRAQAGETTYTATKLKSATSYTFLVRLKDIDAQLDNNINKMTITTNAQPETPNLSLAQNIQFPTKQYDVQSRPYLTVSNIQVGDTIKIYTDSNCSSSNLVGSAISDGSSINIQLNKLPSFGDYDFYVKSTNINGVESNCSTNAIEYDYNECPSGYILVPADSGNELVANDFCVMKFEAKPWLDSGVTGLANSSDLYGLNDDGCLESSCSSSNWGTSFFNPGSFELQNGDVYPGWRKLDMQTAKDECRSLGDGYDLINSYEWMTIARNIEAQANNWSSGIVGSGCVFRGNNGIDDSCGYNYNGVDGRAEVNRTGTATYARHTLSNGNQIWDFAGNLAEWVDTGSLDQDEAQLGPIDCTDGWVEFGSIEICDKEPDGDSDLAQEFFAPGNPANITEASYNSDFGLGQFEGGTGGAAIRGGSYRNGYFAGIFSLSFSAFDDDASKEYGFRCVYRRN
;
A
#
# COMPACT_ATOMS: atom_id res chain seq x y z
N MET A 1 -49.48 10.30 -65.40
CA MET A 1 -50.00 11.44 -66.19
C MET A 1 -49.29 12.69 -65.70
N LYS A 2 -48.52 13.31 -66.61
CA LYS A 2 -47.89 14.64 -66.65
C LYS A 2 -47.93 15.63 -65.46
N THR A 3 -46.81 16.39 -65.42
CA THR A 3 -46.61 17.85 -65.17
C THR A 3 -46.55 18.33 -63.71
N ILE A 4 -45.42 18.85 -63.17
CA ILE A 4 -44.50 19.98 -63.52
C ILE A 4 -44.96 21.33 -62.90
N LEU A 5 -44.11 21.92 -62.06
CA LEU A 5 -43.67 23.34 -62.07
C LEU A 5 -42.44 23.48 -61.11
N LEU A 6 -41.20 23.62 -61.59
CA LEU A 6 -40.45 24.79 -62.11
C LEU A 6 -39.69 25.57 -61.03
N ALA A 7 -38.35 25.51 -61.07
CA ALA A 7 -37.40 26.37 -60.37
C ALA A 7 -36.46 27.04 -61.39
N LEU A 8 -36.16 28.32 -61.16
CA LEU A 8 -35.44 29.29 -62.01
C LEU A 8 -34.01 29.43 -61.45
N MET A 9 -32.91 29.00 -62.10
CA MET A 9 -32.14 29.55 -63.23
C MET A 9 -31.18 30.72 -62.87
N ALA A 10 -29.86 30.49 -63.01
CA ALA A 10 -28.87 31.43 -63.56
C ALA A 10 -27.57 30.69 -63.95
N THR A 11 -26.98 31.10 -65.07
CA THR A 11 -26.24 30.27 -66.05
C THR A 11 -24.73 30.55 -66.17
N ILE A 12 -24.06 29.50 -66.66
CA ILE A 12 -22.68 29.29 -67.17
C ILE A 12 -22.31 30.16 -68.39
N PHE A 13 -21.01 30.45 -68.62
CA PHE A 13 -20.28 30.19 -69.88
C PHE A 13 -18.75 30.10 -69.67
N ILE A 14 -18.12 29.28 -70.53
CA ILE A 14 -16.76 28.70 -70.54
C ILE A 14 -15.82 29.49 -71.48
N SER A 15 -14.50 29.52 -71.25
CA SER A 15 -13.45 29.27 -72.28
C SER A 15 -12.01 29.29 -71.71
N CYS A 16 -11.16 28.39 -72.24
CA CYS A 16 -9.71 28.31 -72.06
C CYS A 16 -8.95 29.46 -72.73
N GLU A 17 -7.76 29.80 -72.21
CA GLU A 17 -6.61 30.27 -72.98
C GLU A 17 -5.29 29.71 -72.40
N THR A 18 -4.36 29.38 -73.29
CA THR A 18 -3.02 28.86 -73.01
C THR A 18 -2.02 30.00 -72.95
N LYS A 19 -0.99 29.91 -72.10
CA LYS A 19 0.21 30.76 -72.23
C LYS A 19 1.48 29.95 -72.06
N GLU A 20 2.40 30.24 -72.98
CA GLU A 20 3.65 29.58 -73.30
C GLU A 20 4.68 29.58 -72.16
N TYR A 21 5.57 28.57 -72.20
CA TYR A 21 6.75 28.44 -71.37
C TYR A 21 7.81 29.48 -71.73
N ASP A 22 8.36 30.18 -70.74
CA ASP A 22 9.61 30.94 -70.89
C ASP A 22 10.82 29.98 -70.92
N PRO A 23 11.80 30.19 -71.82
CA PRO A 23 13.04 29.43 -71.83
C PRO A 23 13.95 29.80 -70.64
N LEU A 24 14.54 28.77 -70.03
CA LEU A 24 15.48 28.82 -68.90
C LEU A 24 16.60 29.86 -69.11
N PRO A 25 17.00 30.64 -68.09
CA PRO A 25 18.21 31.42 -68.16
C PRO A 25 19.42 30.49 -68.33
N SER A 26 20.22 30.81 -69.35
CA SER A 26 21.45 30.13 -69.73
C SER A 26 22.43 30.01 -68.56
N SER A 27 22.90 28.78 -68.31
CA SER A 27 24.02 28.49 -67.44
C SER A 27 25.26 29.25 -67.89
N THR A 28 25.73 30.19 -67.07
CA THR A 28 27.12 30.65 -67.11
C THR A 28 27.94 29.70 -66.25
N ALA A 29 28.80 28.91 -66.89
CA ALA A 29 29.78 28.09 -66.20
C ALA A 29 30.84 29.02 -65.58
N VAL A 30 30.77 29.23 -64.27
CA VAL A 30 31.93 29.66 -63.50
C VAL A 30 32.83 28.44 -63.34
N GLN A 31 33.95 28.42 -64.05
CA GLN A 31 35.05 27.51 -63.77
C GLN A 31 35.68 27.92 -62.44
N ASN A 32 35.13 27.43 -61.32
CA ASN A 32 35.83 27.42 -60.04
C ASN A 32 36.40 26.03 -59.79
N SER A 33 37.71 25.94 -60.06
CA SER A 33 38.73 25.36 -59.21
C SER A 33 38.26 24.45 -58.05
N ALA A 34 38.82 23.24 -58.06
CA ALA A 34 38.85 22.25 -56.98
C ALA A 34 37.49 21.70 -56.51
N SER A 35 37.38 20.38 -56.61
CA SER A 35 36.51 19.56 -55.77
C SER A 35 36.81 19.83 -54.28
N SER A 36 36.22 20.87 -53.69
CA SER A 36 36.12 20.98 -52.24
C SER A 36 35.02 20.03 -51.81
N THR A 37 35.41 18.92 -51.18
CA THR A 37 34.54 18.10 -50.37
C THR A 37 33.68 18.99 -49.49
N PHE A 38 32.35 18.96 -49.66
CA PHE A 38 31.38 19.53 -48.72
C PHE A 38 31.47 18.74 -47.42
N GLY A 39 32.40 19.15 -46.55
CA GLY A 39 32.53 18.65 -45.19
C GLY A 39 32.57 19.86 -44.26
N SER A 40 32.05 19.68 -43.05
CA SER A 40 32.11 20.73 -42.04
C SER A 40 33.56 21.14 -41.77
N ASN A 41 33.78 22.45 -41.57
CA ASN A 41 35.06 22.98 -41.10
C ASN A 41 35.17 22.99 -39.56
N ALA A 42 34.12 22.55 -38.85
CA ALA A 42 34.09 22.53 -37.39
C ALA A 42 35.12 21.55 -36.82
N SER A 43 35.78 21.96 -35.73
CA SER A 43 36.80 21.14 -35.07
C SER A 43 36.20 20.47 -33.83
N PHE A 44 36.08 19.15 -33.87
CA PHE A 44 35.56 18.35 -32.77
C PHE A 44 36.49 17.15 -32.52
N SER A 45 36.90 16.98 -31.26
CA SER A 45 37.82 15.91 -30.83
C SER A 45 37.17 14.53 -30.77
N GLY A 46 35.84 14.47 -30.83
CA GLY A 46 35.10 13.24 -30.64
C GLY A 46 34.87 12.92 -29.17
N LEU A 47 34.85 11.63 -28.88
CA LEU A 47 34.72 11.13 -27.52
C LEU A 47 35.98 11.43 -26.70
N ASP A 48 35.78 11.84 -25.45
CA ASP A 48 36.86 12.00 -24.46
C ASP A 48 37.09 10.72 -23.64
N GLY A 49 36.04 9.93 -23.44
CA GLY A 49 36.15 8.65 -22.76
C GLY A 49 34.85 7.84 -22.77
N ILE A 50 34.96 6.61 -22.29
CA ILE A 50 33.83 5.73 -21.99
C ILE A 50 34.01 5.24 -20.55
N THR A 51 32.94 5.33 -19.76
CA THR A 51 32.91 4.97 -18.33
C THR A 51 31.69 4.11 -18.02
N SER A 52 31.59 3.61 -16.79
CA SER A 52 30.44 2.84 -16.30
C SER A 52 30.04 1.69 -17.24
N VAL A 53 31.05 0.96 -17.73
CA VAL A 53 30.83 -0.20 -18.61
C VAL A 53 30.27 -1.35 -17.77
N THR A 54 29.07 -1.77 -18.12
CA THR A 54 28.40 -2.93 -17.53
C THR A 54 28.38 -4.08 -18.54
N ASP A 55 27.63 -5.12 -18.24
CA ASP A 55 27.33 -6.23 -19.14
C ASP A 55 26.34 -5.86 -20.26
N THR A 56 25.61 -4.74 -20.16
CA THR A 56 24.61 -4.31 -21.15
C THR A 56 24.61 -2.81 -21.48
N SER A 57 25.47 -2.01 -20.86
CA SER A 57 25.52 -0.56 -21.04
C SER A 57 26.91 0.03 -20.89
N ALA A 58 27.07 1.25 -21.39
CA ALA A 58 28.26 2.08 -21.17
C ALA A 58 27.91 3.56 -21.30
N ILE A 59 28.59 4.43 -20.54
CA ILE A 59 28.42 5.88 -20.64
C ILE A 59 29.53 6.47 -21.49
N LEU A 60 29.14 7.03 -22.63
CA LEU A 60 30.00 7.76 -23.55
C LEU A 60 29.99 9.24 -23.15
N PHE A 61 31.15 9.90 -23.15
CA PHE A 61 31.21 11.34 -22.90
C PHE A 61 32.20 12.07 -23.79
N TRP A 62 31.93 13.35 -24.04
CA TRP A 62 32.71 14.24 -24.89
C TRP A 62 32.61 15.70 -24.42
N THR A 63 33.55 16.52 -24.82
CA THR A 63 33.57 17.95 -24.53
C THR A 63 32.64 18.69 -25.48
N ASN A 64 31.78 19.58 -24.96
CA ASN A 64 30.89 20.37 -25.81
C ASN A 64 31.67 21.31 -26.74
N SER A 65 31.21 21.46 -27.98
CA SER A 65 31.66 22.45 -28.94
C SER A 65 30.59 23.52 -29.18
N ASP A 66 31.00 24.78 -29.24
CA ASP A 66 30.12 25.91 -29.55
C ASP A 66 29.65 25.90 -31.02
N GLU A 67 30.31 25.12 -31.88
CA GLU A 67 29.93 24.93 -33.28
C GLU A 67 28.88 23.83 -33.46
N ALA A 68 28.50 23.13 -32.37
CA ALA A 68 27.58 22.00 -32.43
C ALA A 68 26.13 22.46 -32.54
N GLN A 69 25.41 21.95 -33.53
CA GLN A 69 23.95 21.94 -33.54
C GLN A 69 23.41 20.64 -32.91
N GLU A 70 24.03 19.50 -33.25
CA GLU A 70 23.69 18.17 -32.73
C GLU A 70 24.95 17.30 -32.68
N TYR A 71 24.96 16.29 -31.81
CA TYR A 71 25.95 15.21 -31.81
C TYR A 71 25.32 13.92 -32.29
N TYR A 72 25.99 13.25 -33.21
CA TYR A 72 25.59 11.96 -33.77
C TYR A 72 26.45 10.87 -33.13
N ILE A 73 25.81 9.98 -32.39
CA ILE A 73 26.47 8.88 -31.68
C ILE A 73 26.28 7.60 -32.48
N TYR A 74 27.39 6.95 -32.83
CA TYR A 74 27.42 5.76 -33.67
C TYR A 74 28.03 4.56 -32.94
N ASP A 75 27.44 3.39 -33.18
CA ASP A 75 28.14 2.10 -33.10
C ASP A 75 28.84 1.85 -34.43
N VAL A 76 30.16 1.61 -34.38
CA VAL A 76 31.02 1.36 -35.55
C VAL A 76 31.73 0.01 -35.45
N THR A 77 31.23 -0.90 -34.61
CA THR A 77 31.84 -2.21 -34.32
C THR A 77 32.07 -3.04 -35.57
N ASP A 78 31.11 -3.07 -36.50
CA ASP A 78 31.21 -3.81 -37.77
C ASP A 78 31.92 -3.01 -38.88
N GLY A 79 32.55 -1.87 -38.54
CA GLY A 79 33.16 -0.96 -39.49
C GLY A 79 32.18 -0.06 -40.26
N ILE A 80 30.87 -0.23 -40.03
CA ILE A 80 29.79 0.62 -40.58
C ILE A 80 29.24 1.51 -39.47
N ASN A 81 29.04 2.80 -39.76
CA ASN A 81 28.44 3.73 -38.81
C ASN A 81 26.93 3.49 -38.67
N THR A 82 26.54 2.79 -37.60
CA THR A 82 25.15 2.59 -37.20
C THR A 82 24.75 3.66 -36.20
N LEU A 83 23.82 4.54 -36.57
CA LEU A 83 23.38 5.64 -35.70
C LEU A 83 22.59 5.09 -34.51
N LEU A 84 23.05 5.39 -33.30
CA LEU A 84 22.38 5.03 -32.05
C LEU A 84 21.47 6.15 -31.56
N HIS A 85 21.97 7.40 -31.59
CA HIS A 85 21.26 8.54 -31.02
C HIS A 85 21.73 9.87 -31.62
N ARG A 86 20.88 10.90 -31.48
CA ARG A 86 21.17 12.29 -31.79
C ARG A 86 20.98 13.13 -30.53
N ALA A 87 22.09 13.53 -29.94
CA ALA A 87 22.11 14.41 -28.77
C ALA A 87 22.06 15.88 -29.23
N GLN A 88 21.39 16.73 -28.48
CA GLN A 88 21.27 18.16 -28.79
C GLN A 88 22.55 18.92 -28.41
N ALA A 89 22.74 20.11 -28.97
CA ALA A 89 23.80 21.01 -28.55
C ALA A 89 23.78 21.25 -27.02
N GLY A 90 24.93 21.19 -26.37
CA GLY A 90 25.06 21.27 -24.91
C GLY A 90 25.04 19.91 -24.18
N GLU A 91 24.53 18.85 -24.80
CA GLU A 91 24.63 17.49 -24.25
C GLU A 91 26.05 16.94 -24.45
N THR A 92 26.61 16.34 -23.40
CA THR A 92 28.00 15.88 -23.35
C THR A 92 28.14 14.41 -23.00
N THR A 93 27.02 13.71 -22.81
CA THR A 93 26.98 12.31 -22.41
C THR A 93 25.88 11.54 -23.13
N TYR A 94 26.11 10.26 -23.37
CA TYR A 94 25.09 9.33 -23.86
C TYR A 94 25.29 7.95 -23.22
N THR A 95 24.23 7.36 -22.70
CA THR A 95 24.25 5.97 -22.20
C THR A 95 23.84 5.02 -23.30
N ALA A 96 24.81 4.29 -23.87
CA ALA A 96 24.51 3.17 -24.74
C ALA A 96 23.91 2.04 -23.88
N THR A 97 22.78 1.48 -24.30
CA THR A 97 22.04 0.43 -23.60
C THR A 97 21.75 -0.74 -24.53
N LYS A 98 21.23 -1.85 -24.00
CA LYS A 98 20.89 -3.07 -24.76
C LYS A 98 22.09 -3.67 -25.49
N LEU A 99 23.29 -3.46 -24.96
CA LEU A 99 24.51 -4.11 -25.45
C LEU A 99 24.49 -5.59 -25.07
N LYS A 100 25.16 -6.43 -25.86
CA LYS A 100 25.38 -7.84 -25.54
C LYS A 100 26.52 -7.99 -24.54
N SER A 101 26.42 -8.94 -23.63
CA SER A 101 27.47 -9.26 -22.66
C SER A 101 28.71 -9.89 -23.33
N ALA A 102 29.88 -9.79 -22.70
CA ALA A 102 31.16 -10.28 -23.20
C ALA A 102 31.50 -9.85 -24.65
N THR A 103 30.98 -8.71 -25.10
CA THR A 103 31.05 -8.28 -26.50
C THR A 103 31.82 -6.97 -26.61
N SER A 104 32.76 -6.90 -27.55
CA SER A 104 33.47 -5.67 -27.84
C SER A 104 32.63 -4.74 -28.71
N TYR A 105 32.49 -3.49 -28.28
CA TYR A 105 31.82 -2.43 -29.02
C TYR A 105 32.78 -1.29 -29.29
N THR A 106 32.72 -0.73 -30.51
CA THR A 106 33.48 0.47 -30.87
C THR A 106 32.51 1.60 -31.17
N PHE A 107 32.68 2.73 -30.50
CA PHE A 107 31.82 3.90 -30.64
C PHE A 107 32.55 5.08 -31.25
N LEU A 108 31.76 5.95 -31.89
CA LEU A 108 32.20 7.20 -32.51
C LEU A 108 31.14 8.27 -32.26
N VAL A 109 31.56 9.47 -31.85
CA VAL A 109 30.68 10.65 -31.80
C VAL A 109 31.17 11.65 -32.83
N ARG A 110 30.24 12.19 -33.61
CA ARG A 110 30.51 13.24 -34.60
C ARG A 110 29.60 14.42 -34.36
N LEU A 111 30.15 15.61 -34.55
CA LEU A 111 29.42 16.85 -34.50
C LEU A 111 28.75 17.14 -35.84
N LYS A 112 27.53 17.66 -35.80
CA LYS A 112 26.87 18.33 -36.93
C LYS A 112 26.82 19.82 -36.64
N ASP A 113 27.32 20.62 -37.57
CA ASP A 113 27.40 22.08 -37.44
C ASP A 113 26.08 22.79 -37.79
N ILE A 114 26.09 24.12 -37.64
CA ILE A 114 24.94 24.98 -37.95
C ILE A 114 24.55 24.99 -39.43
N ASP A 115 25.47 24.63 -40.32
CA ASP A 115 25.24 24.47 -41.77
C ASP A 115 24.74 23.06 -42.11
N ALA A 116 24.38 22.27 -41.09
CA ALA A 116 23.90 20.89 -41.17
C ALA A 116 24.90 19.90 -41.78
N GLN A 117 26.20 20.21 -41.74
CA GLN A 117 27.28 19.35 -42.19
C GLN A 117 27.90 18.59 -41.02
N LEU A 118 28.19 17.30 -41.21
CA LEU A 118 28.95 16.53 -40.23
C LEU A 118 30.44 16.88 -40.32
N ASP A 119 31.12 16.92 -39.17
CA ASP A 119 32.57 17.03 -39.02
C ASP A 119 33.34 15.92 -39.76
N ASN A 120 34.67 15.90 -39.69
CA ASN A 120 35.45 14.75 -40.19
C ASN A 120 36.06 13.92 -39.06
N ASN A 121 35.41 13.89 -37.88
CA ASN A 121 35.97 13.19 -36.73
C ASN A 121 35.98 11.66 -36.96
N ILE A 122 37.13 11.06 -36.66
CA ILE A 122 37.39 9.62 -36.76
C ILE A 122 37.83 9.01 -35.43
N ASN A 123 37.83 9.78 -34.35
CA ASN A 123 38.24 9.30 -33.03
C ASN A 123 37.21 8.29 -32.49
N LYS A 124 37.64 7.02 -32.44
CA LYS A 124 36.84 5.87 -32.03
C LYS A 124 37.39 5.32 -30.72
N MET A 125 36.51 4.87 -29.84
CA MET A 125 36.92 4.14 -28.65
C MET A 125 36.20 2.80 -28.55
N THR A 126 36.96 1.80 -28.11
CA THR A 126 36.48 0.43 -27.97
C THR A 126 36.39 0.06 -26.50
N ILE A 127 35.27 -0.56 -26.12
CA ILE A 127 35.07 -1.21 -24.83
C ILE A 127 34.73 -2.68 -25.05
N THR A 128 34.82 -3.47 -23.99
CA THR A 128 34.22 -4.80 -23.95
C THR A 128 33.30 -4.84 -22.74
N THR A 129 32.03 -5.18 -22.97
CA THR A 129 31.05 -5.32 -21.89
C THR A 129 31.44 -6.46 -20.96
N ASN A 130 31.01 -6.37 -19.70
CA ASN A 130 31.25 -7.43 -18.73
C ASN A 130 30.61 -8.74 -19.19
N ALA A 131 31.21 -9.87 -18.79
CA ALA A 131 30.75 -11.18 -19.24
C ALA A 131 29.39 -11.59 -18.66
N GLN A 132 29.06 -11.06 -17.48
CA GLN A 132 27.83 -11.31 -16.76
C GLN A 132 27.46 -10.06 -15.93
N PRO A 133 26.20 -9.89 -15.52
CA PRO A 133 25.82 -8.83 -14.61
C PRO A 133 26.57 -8.92 -13.28
N GLU A 134 26.77 -7.78 -12.64
CA GLU A 134 27.26 -7.78 -11.26
C GLU A 134 26.26 -8.48 -10.33
N THR A 135 26.77 -9.00 -9.23
CA THR A 135 25.92 -9.67 -8.24
C THR A 135 25.04 -8.61 -7.55
N PRO A 136 23.71 -8.78 -7.54
CA PRO A 136 22.82 -7.83 -6.87
C PRO A 136 23.01 -7.86 -5.36
N ASN A 137 22.69 -6.74 -4.71
CA ASN A 137 22.64 -6.64 -3.26
C ASN A 137 21.19 -6.67 -2.78
N LEU A 138 20.96 -7.35 -1.65
CA LEU A 138 19.68 -7.35 -0.95
C LEU A 138 19.77 -6.49 0.31
N SER A 139 18.63 -5.90 0.68
CA SER A 139 18.36 -5.37 2.02
C SER A 139 16.87 -5.52 2.34
N LEU A 140 16.51 -5.43 3.62
CA LEU A 140 15.11 -5.26 4.01
C LEU A 140 14.58 -3.93 3.44
N ALA A 141 13.33 -3.88 3.00
CA ALA A 141 12.73 -2.65 2.51
C ALA A 141 12.43 -1.68 3.66
N GLN A 142 13.02 -0.49 3.64
CA GLN A 142 12.90 0.51 4.73
C GLN A 142 12.13 1.78 4.33
N ASN A 143 12.10 2.14 3.04
CA ASN A 143 11.50 3.38 2.54
C ASN A 143 10.20 3.12 1.79
N ILE A 144 9.32 2.35 2.40
CA ILE A 144 7.96 2.09 1.94
C ILE A 144 7.02 2.41 3.09
N GLN A 145 5.73 2.64 2.79
CA GLN A 145 4.73 2.98 3.81
C GLN A 145 4.71 1.99 4.99
N PHE A 146 5.09 0.73 4.74
CA PHE A 146 5.24 -0.29 5.76
C PHE A 146 6.56 -1.07 5.61
N PRO A 147 7.64 -0.65 6.29
CA PRO A 147 8.95 -1.29 6.23
C PRO A 147 8.90 -2.77 6.61
N THR A 148 9.73 -3.59 5.97
CA THR A 148 10.00 -4.96 6.43
C THR A 148 11.12 -4.95 7.45
N LYS A 149 10.91 -5.66 8.55
CA LYS A 149 11.89 -5.78 9.64
C LYS A 149 12.47 -7.17 9.69
N GLN A 150 13.64 -7.29 10.32
CA GLN A 150 14.32 -8.58 10.45
C GLN A 150 13.48 -9.57 11.26
N TYR A 151 12.71 -9.10 12.22
CA TYR A 151 11.83 -9.91 13.05
C TYR A 151 10.41 -9.41 12.90
N ASP A 152 9.55 -10.17 12.21
CA ASP A 152 8.26 -9.65 11.77
C ASP A 152 7.24 -10.79 11.57
N VAL A 153 5.96 -10.43 11.46
CA VAL A 153 4.85 -11.38 11.30
C VAL A 153 4.35 -11.43 9.84
N GLN A 154 5.10 -10.81 8.92
CA GLN A 154 4.79 -10.79 7.51
C GLN A 154 5.06 -12.14 6.83
N SER A 155 3.99 -12.76 6.37
CA SER A 155 4.12 -13.93 5.50
C SER A 155 4.66 -13.56 4.11
N ARG A 156 4.67 -12.27 3.73
CA ARG A 156 5.07 -11.74 2.42
C ARG A 156 5.94 -10.48 2.55
N PRO A 157 7.15 -10.57 3.09
CA PRO A 157 8.01 -9.41 3.29
C PRO A 157 8.39 -8.72 1.97
N TYR A 158 8.73 -7.43 2.04
CA TYR A 158 9.33 -6.68 0.94
C TYR A 158 10.85 -6.60 1.12
N LEU A 159 11.58 -6.94 0.06
CA LEU A 159 13.03 -6.76 0.01
C LEU A 159 13.41 -5.74 -1.06
N THR A 160 14.39 -4.90 -0.76
CA THR A 160 15.00 -4.01 -1.74
C THR A 160 16.17 -4.71 -2.40
N VAL A 161 16.17 -4.76 -3.73
CA VAL A 161 17.30 -5.24 -4.53
C VAL A 161 17.97 -4.03 -5.17
N SER A 162 19.30 -3.96 -5.11
CA SER A 162 20.10 -2.92 -5.75
C SER A 162 21.28 -3.52 -6.54
N ASN A 163 22.00 -2.67 -7.26
CA ASN A 163 23.06 -3.08 -8.20
C ASN A 163 22.52 -3.91 -9.37
N ILE A 164 21.46 -3.40 -9.99
CA ILE A 164 20.74 -4.01 -11.12
C ILE A 164 20.57 -2.97 -12.25
N GLN A 165 20.17 -3.43 -13.43
CA GLN A 165 19.92 -2.58 -14.59
C GLN A 165 18.46 -2.64 -15.03
N VAL A 166 18.02 -1.60 -15.76
CA VAL A 166 16.69 -1.56 -16.39
C VAL A 166 16.52 -2.74 -17.33
N GLY A 167 15.47 -3.53 -17.11
CA GLY A 167 15.14 -4.72 -17.89
C GLY A 167 15.73 -6.02 -17.33
N ASP A 168 16.53 -5.99 -16.27
CA ASP A 168 16.98 -7.20 -15.59
C ASP A 168 15.80 -7.94 -14.96
N THR A 169 15.76 -9.26 -15.12
CA THR A 169 14.87 -10.14 -14.36
C THR A 169 15.53 -10.49 -13.05
N ILE A 170 14.93 -10.11 -11.93
CA ILE A 170 15.42 -10.35 -10.57
C ILE A 170 14.69 -11.55 -9.97
N LYS A 171 15.41 -12.38 -9.23
CA LYS A 171 14.87 -13.54 -8.51
C LYS A 171 15.47 -13.65 -7.11
N ILE A 172 14.62 -13.92 -6.13
CA ILE A 172 14.97 -14.04 -4.71
C ILE A 172 14.68 -15.47 -4.24
N TYR A 173 15.60 -16.03 -3.46
CA TYR A 173 15.63 -17.44 -3.06
C TYR A 173 15.86 -17.58 -1.56
N THR A 174 15.51 -18.73 -1.01
CA THR A 174 15.76 -19.11 0.41
C THR A 174 16.98 -20.01 0.60
N ASP A 175 17.81 -20.18 -0.44
CA ASP A 175 19.05 -20.95 -0.36
C ASP A 175 20.22 -20.26 -1.06
N SER A 176 21.41 -20.49 -0.53
CA SER A 176 22.66 -19.85 -1.00
C SER A 176 23.10 -20.27 -2.40
N ASN A 177 22.46 -21.28 -3.01
CA ASN A 177 22.75 -21.69 -4.39
C ASN A 177 21.75 -21.09 -5.39
N CYS A 178 20.79 -20.29 -4.93
CA CYS A 178 19.72 -19.73 -5.75
C CYS A 178 18.99 -20.81 -6.56
N SER A 179 18.60 -21.89 -5.88
CA SER A 179 17.97 -23.06 -6.51
C SER A 179 16.53 -22.76 -6.89
N SER A 180 16.09 -23.13 -8.09
CA SER A 180 14.75 -22.82 -8.58
C SER A 180 13.61 -23.38 -7.72
N SER A 181 13.84 -24.44 -6.94
CA SER A 181 12.89 -25.00 -5.97
C SER A 181 12.62 -24.09 -4.77
N ASN A 182 13.52 -23.15 -4.49
CA ASN A 182 13.48 -22.24 -3.34
C ASN A 182 13.21 -20.79 -3.76
N LEU A 183 12.73 -20.58 -4.99
CA LEU A 183 12.36 -19.26 -5.50
C LEU A 183 11.15 -18.72 -4.73
N VAL A 184 11.32 -17.56 -4.11
CA VAL A 184 10.30 -16.89 -3.29
C VAL A 184 9.93 -15.50 -3.78
N GLY A 185 10.61 -14.93 -4.77
CA GLY A 185 10.24 -13.64 -5.35
C GLY A 185 10.82 -13.43 -6.73
N SER A 186 10.15 -12.65 -7.57
CA SER A 186 10.69 -12.24 -8.88
C SER A 186 10.04 -10.96 -9.37
N ALA A 187 10.82 -10.13 -10.06
CA ALA A 187 10.35 -8.90 -10.70
C ALA A 187 11.24 -8.56 -11.90
N ILE A 188 10.79 -7.64 -12.75
CA ILE A 188 11.62 -7.03 -13.79
C ILE A 188 11.96 -5.61 -13.32
N SER A 189 13.25 -5.28 -13.31
CA SER A 189 13.72 -3.97 -12.87
C SER A 189 13.38 -2.87 -13.88
N ASP A 190 12.93 -1.72 -13.40
CA ASP A 190 12.75 -0.48 -14.16
C ASP A 190 13.81 0.58 -13.86
N GLY A 191 14.75 0.27 -12.96
CA GLY A 191 15.79 1.18 -12.49
C GLY A 191 17.06 0.46 -12.03
N SER A 192 17.81 1.13 -11.15
CA SER A 192 19.02 0.61 -10.50
C SER A 192 18.76 -0.06 -9.15
N SER A 193 17.51 0.01 -8.69
CA SER A 193 16.99 -0.67 -7.51
C SER A 193 15.49 -0.92 -7.64
N ILE A 194 14.97 -1.95 -6.98
CA ILE A 194 13.53 -2.29 -6.97
C ILE A 194 13.13 -2.88 -5.62
N ASN A 195 11.91 -2.58 -5.16
CA ASN A 195 11.29 -3.26 -4.02
C ASN A 195 10.45 -4.44 -4.54
N ILE A 196 10.70 -5.63 -4.01
CA ILE A 196 10.02 -6.86 -4.42
C ILE A 196 9.27 -7.44 -3.22
N GLN A 197 7.95 -7.54 -3.34
CA GLN A 197 7.16 -8.33 -2.39
C GLN A 197 7.40 -9.82 -2.65
N LEU A 198 7.74 -10.57 -1.61
CA LEU A 198 7.90 -12.01 -1.72
C LEU A 198 6.54 -12.71 -1.85
N ASN A 199 6.60 -13.92 -2.37
CA ASN A 199 5.54 -14.91 -2.25
C ASN A 199 5.35 -15.29 -0.78
N LYS A 200 4.17 -15.84 -0.47
CA LYS A 200 3.85 -16.29 0.88
C LYS A 200 4.86 -17.34 1.37
N LEU A 201 5.53 -17.05 2.48
CA LEU A 201 6.39 -17.97 3.19
C LEU A 201 5.56 -19.13 3.79
N PRO A 202 6.08 -20.37 3.76
CA PRO A 202 5.29 -21.55 4.08
C PRO A 202 4.98 -21.73 5.57
N SER A 203 5.85 -21.25 6.47
CA SER A 203 5.73 -21.47 7.92
C SER A 203 6.54 -20.43 8.69
N PHE A 204 6.22 -20.23 9.96
CA PHE A 204 7.05 -19.45 10.87
C PHE A 204 8.46 -20.05 11.00
N GLY A 205 9.45 -19.18 11.25
CA GLY A 205 10.85 -19.53 11.45
C GLY A 205 11.82 -18.59 10.73
N ASP A 206 13.10 -18.93 10.86
CA ASP A 206 14.20 -18.16 10.29
C ASP A 206 14.39 -18.44 8.79
N TYR A 207 14.54 -17.37 8.02
CA TYR A 207 14.81 -17.39 6.59
C TYR A 207 16.07 -16.60 6.27
N ASP A 208 16.88 -17.17 5.38
CA ASP A 208 18.00 -16.50 4.73
C ASP A 208 17.65 -16.25 3.26
N PHE A 209 17.60 -14.98 2.85
CA PHE A 209 17.28 -14.61 1.48
C PHE A 209 18.53 -14.29 0.66
N TYR A 210 18.54 -14.83 -0.56
CA TYR A 210 19.59 -14.65 -1.56
C TYR A 210 18.99 -14.14 -2.87
N VAL A 211 19.78 -13.42 -3.68
CA VAL A 211 19.31 -12.81 -4.93
C VAL A 211 20.22 -13.16 -6.09
N LYS A 212 19.60 -13.21 -7.28
CA LYS A 212 20.29 -13.32 -8.56
C LYS A 212 19.53 -12.49 -9.61
N SER A 213 20.26 -11.99 -10.60
CA SER A 213 19.71 -11.26 -11.74
C SER A 213 20.00 -12.00 -13.05
N THR A 214 19.13 -11.79 -14.04
CA THR A 214 19.31 -12.21 -15.42
C THR A 214 19.11 -10.98 -16.30
N ASN A 215 20.11 -10.60 -17.10
CA ASN A 215 19.99 -9.44 -17.97
C ASN A 215 19.08 -9.71 -19.18
N ILE A 216 18.86 -8.65 -19.97
CA ILE A 216 18.03 -8.69 -21.18
C ILE A 216 18.52 -9.68 -22.26
N ASN A 217 19.79 -10.11 -22.18
CA ASN A 217 20.38 -11.10 -23.10
C ASN A 217 20.28 -12.54 -22.58
N GLY A 218 19.67 -12.76 -21.41
CA GLY A 218 19.56 -14.08 -20.78
C GLY A 218 20.82 -14.53 -20.03
N VAL A 219 21.78 -13.63 -19.79
CA VAL A 219 22.99 -13.94 -19.02
C VAL A 219 22.73 -13.68 -17.55
N GLU A 220 23.07 -14.65 -16.72
CA GLU A 220 22.82 -14.60 -15.28
C GLU A 220 24.04 -14.09 -14.50
N SER A 221 23.79 -13.37 -13.40
CA SER A 221 24.83 -13.06 -12.40
C SER A 221 25.11 -14.27 -11.48
N ASN A 222 26.12 -14.14 -10.61
CA ASN A 222 26.28 -15.09 -9.51
C ASN A 222 25.12 -14.93 -8.50
N CYS A 223 24.84 -15.98 -7.72
CA CYS A 223 24.00 -15.85 -6.54
C CYS A 223 24.69 -14.95 -5.50
N SER A 224 23.93 -14.14 -4.76
CA SER A 224 24.48 -13.36 -3.65
C SER A 224 25.10 -14.28 -2.60
N THR A 225 26.17 -13.81 -1.95
CA THR A 225 26.86 -14.57 -0.89
C THR A 225 26.43 -14.14 0.50
N ASN A 226 26.10 -12.86 0.68
CA ASN A 226 25.46 -12.35 1.89
C ASN A 226 23.96 -12.66 1.82
N ALA A 227 23.47 -13.33 2.86
CA ALA A 227 22.05 -13.50 3.08
C ALA A 227 21.46 -12.23 3.72
N ILE A 228 20.17 -12.02 3.49
CA ILE A 228 19.35 -11.19 4.38
C ILE A 228 18.55 -12.11 5.27
N GLU A 229 18.77 -11.98 6.57
CA GLU A 229 18.05 -12.71 7.60
C GLU A 229 16.65 -12.12 7.79
N TYR A 230 15.67 -13.00 7.97
CA TYR A 230 14.29 -12.67 8.27
C TYR A 230 13.66 -13.76 9.14
N ASP A 231 13.25 -13.40 10.34
CA ASP A 231 12.57 -14.27 11.29
C ASP A 231 11.06 -14.01 11.21
N TYR A 232 10.37 -14.94 10.54
CA TYR A 232 8.92 -14.94 10.40
C TYR A 232 8.30 -15.49 11.68
N ASN A 233 7.78 -14.61 12.52
CA ASN A 233 7.34 -14.92 13.87
C ASN A 233 5.82 -15.16 13.99
N GLU A 234 5.46 -15.97 14.98
CA GLU A 234 4.08 -16.09 15.44
C GLU A 234 3.63 -14.83 16.19
N CYS A 235 2.32 -14.57 16.19
CA CYS A 235 1.77 -13.51 17.02
C CYS A 235 1.98 -13.78 18.52
N PRO A 236 2.14 -12.73 19.34
CA PRO A 236 2.18 -12.88 20.79
C PRO A 236 0.97 -13.66 21.33
N SER A 237 1.14 -14.32 22.48
CA SER A 237 0.04 -15.06 23.10
C SER A 237 -1.18 -14.16 23.33
N GLY A 238 -2.36 -14.63 22.92
CA GLY A 238 -3.61 -13.85 22.98
C GLY A 238 -3.88 -12.97 21.75
N TYR A 239 -2.91 -12.85 20.84
CA TYR A 239 -3.06 -12.13 19.58
C TYR A 239 -3.28 -13.11 18.43
N ILE A 240 -3.97 -12.65 17.39
CA ILE A 240 -4.18 -13.37 16.14
C ILE A 240 -3.53 -12.61 14.99
N LEU A 241 -3.09 -13.35 13.97
CA LEU A 241 -2.57 -12.77 12.75
C LEU A 241 -3.74 -12.23 11.91
N VAL A 242 -3.67 -10.96 11.55
CA VAL A 242 -4.50 -10.31 10.55
C VAL A 242 -3.70 -10.26 9.26
N PRO A 243 -4.16 -10.92 8.18
CA PRO A 243 -3.47 -10.84 6.90
C PRO A 243 -3.78 -9.49 6.24
N ALA A 244 -2.79 -8.94 5.54
CA ALA A 244 -2.97 -7.73 4.74
C ALA A 244 -4.13 -7.89 3.74
N ASP A 245 -4.90 -6.82 3.57
CA ASP A 245 -5.97 -6.71 2.59
C ASP A 245 -5.40 -6.19 1.26
N SER A 246 -5.43 -7.05 0.24
CA SER A 246 -4.88 -6.76 -1.09
C SER A 246 -5.66 -5.68 -1.88
N GLY A 247 -6.76 -5.16 -1.34
CA GLY A 247 -7.63 -4.18 -2.00
C GLY A 247 -7.52 -2.74 -1.50
N ASN A 248 -6.67 -2.45 -0.52
CA ASN A 248 -6.55 -1.10 0.04
C ASN A 248 -5.07 -0.71 0.19
N GLU A 249 -4.66 0.36 -0.51
CA GLU A 249 -3.28 0.85 -0.56
C GLU A 249 -2.78 1.40 0.79
N LEU A 250 -3.67 1.56 1.77
CA LEU A 250 -3.37 2.05 3.12
C LEU A 250 -3.48 0.95 4.19
N VAL A 251 -3.56 -0.31 3.78
CA VAL A 251 -3.61 -1.46 4.68
C VAL A 251 -2.25 -1.66 5.33
N ALA A 252 -2.25 -1.84 6.65
CA ALA A 252 -1.10 -2.37 7.36
C ALA A 252 -0.63 -3.70 6.72
N ASN A 253 0.68 -3.91 6.68
CA ASN A 253 1.24 -5.25 6.52
C ASN A 253 0.53 -6.25 7.45
N ASP A 254 0.70 -7.57 7.20
CA ASP A 254 0.30 -8.59 8.19
C ASP A 254 0.68 -8.11 9.60
N PHE A 255 -0.27 -8.04 10.51
CA PHE A 255 -0.08 -7.54 11.88
C PHE A 255 -0.81 -8.45 12.86
N CYS A 256 -0.48 -8.31 14.14
CA CYS A 256 -1.14 -9.06 15.18
C CYS A 256 -2.12 -8.17 15.92
N VAL A 257 -3.32 -8.66 16.21
CA VAL A 257 -4.32 -7.94 17.02
C VAL A 257 -4.80 -8.83 18.15
N MET A 258 -5.17 -8.23 19.28
CA MET A 258 -5.86 -8.93 20.36
C MET A 258 -7.11 -9.67 19.85
N LYS A 259 -7.20 -10.97 20.18
CA LYS A 259 -8.34 -11.83 19.81
C LYS A 259 -9.67 -11.34 20.41
N PHE A 260 -9.63 -10.85 21.65
CA PHE A 260 -10.75 -10.32 22.40
C PHE A 260 -10.52 -8.83 22.68
N GLU A 261 -11.58 -8.01 22.67
CA GLU A 261 -11.49 -6.62 23.12
C GLU A 261 -11.12 -6.56 24.61
N ALA A 262 -10.36 -5.54 24.98
CA ALA A 262 -10.18 -5.17 26.38
C ALA A 262 -11.48 -4.51 26.89
N LYS A 263 -12.07 -5.13 27.92
CA LYS A 263 -13.37 -4.72 28.50
C LYS A 263 -13.16 -4.06 29.86
N PRO A 264 -14.17 -3.35 30.42
CA PRO A 264 -14.17 -2.97 31.82
C PRO A 264 -14.50 -4.15 32.77
N TRP A 265 -13.77 -4.29 33.88
CA TRP A 265 -13.91 -5.31 34.92
C TRP A 265 -15.21 -5.19 35.71
N LEU A 266 -15.88 -6.32 35.88
CA LEU A 266 -17.03 -6.51 36.77
C LEU A 266 -16.53 -7.04 38.12
N ASP A 267 -16.66 -6.26 39.20
CA ASP A 267 -16.42 -6.75 40.56
C ASP A 267 -17.69 -7.36 41.14
N SER A 268 -17.62 -8.62 41.58
CA SER A 268 -18.41 -9.02 42.74
C SER A 268 -17.62 -9.94 43.67
N GLY A 269 -17.91 -9.77 44.95
CA GLY A 269 -17.10 -10.21 46.06
C GLY A 269 -16.60 -11.65 45.96
N VAL A 270 -15.28 -11.77 46.11
CA VAL A 270 -14.55 -12.98 46.52
C VAL A 270 -14.49 -14.10 45.49
N THR A 271 -14.27 -13.81 44.21
CA THR A 271 -13.48 -14.73 43.33
C THR A 271 -12.95 -14.11 42.04
N GLY A 272 -13.28 -12.85 41.70
CA GLY A 272 -12.91 -12.32 40.39
C GLY A 272 -13.62 -13.03 39.23
N LEU A 273 -14.85 -13.48 39.48
CA LEU A 273 -15.71 -14.16 38.53
C LEU A 273 -16.98 -13.33 38.35
N ALA A 274 -17.28 -12.92 37.13
CA ALA A 274 -18.59 -12.38 36.80
C ALA A 274 -19.63 -13.51 36.93
N ASN A 275 -20.53 -13.44 37.91
CA ASN A 275 -21.59 -14.43 38.08
C ASN A 275 -22.93 -13.90 37.56
N SER A 276 -23.89 -14.79 37.35
CA SER A 276 -25.21 -14.46 36.79
C SER A 276 -26.12 -13.60 37.69
N SER A 277 -25.70 -13.28 38.92
CA SER A 277 -26.39 -12.30 39.78
C SER A 277 -25.84 -10.87 39.65
N ASP A 278 -24.78 -10.65 38.87
CA ASP A 278 -24.13 -9.34 38.65
C ASP A 278 -24.76 -8.53 37.49
N LEU A 279 -26.03 -8.83 37.19
CA LEU A 279 -26.77 -8.42 35.99
C LEU A 279 -27.07 -6.90 35.87
N TYR A 280 -26.61 -6.05 36.80
CA TYR A 280 -27.13 -4.67 36.92
C TYR A 280 -26.13 -3.53 37.17
N GLY A 281 -24.82 -3.75 37.17
CA GLY A 281 -23.92 -2.60 37.12
C GLY A 281 -22.46 -2.89 37.39
N LEU A 282 -21.60 -2.43 36.48
CA LEU A 282 -20.24 -2.03 36.78
C LEU A 282 -20.32 -0.94 37.86
N ASN A 283 -20.08 -1.32 39.10
CA ASN A 283 -20.29 -0.52 40.29
C ASN A 283 -19.00 0.27 40.64
N ASP A 284 -19.15 1.51 41.10
CA ASP A 284 -18.04 2.48 41.33
C ASP A 284 -17.11 2.05 42.49
N ASP A 285 -17.53 1.06 43.27
CA ASP A 285 -16.80 0.39 44.33
C ASP A 285 -15.72 -0.55 43.77
N GLY A 286 -14.55 0.04 43.53
CA GLY A 286 -13.30 -0.70 43.31
C GLY A 286 -12.12 0.18 42.89
N CYS A 287 -12.30 1.50 42.92
CA CYS A 287 -11.28 2.49 42.56
C CYS A 287 -10.11 2.59 43.57
N LEU A 288 -10.19 1.90 44.72
CA LEU A 288 -9.24 1.94 45.86
C LEU A 288 -8.84 3.37 46.32
N GLU A 289 -9.54 4.40 45.85
CA GLU A 289 -9.39 5.80 46.23
C GLU A 289 -10.72 6.34 46.78
N SER A 290 -10.66 7.36 47.63
CA SER A 290 -11.83 7.85 48.35
C SER A 290 -12.87 8.58 47.48
N SER A 291 -12.50 9.01 46.26
CA SER A 291 -13.34 9.86 45.40
C SER A 291 -13.66 9.30 44.02
N CYS A 292 -13.02 8.20 43.60
CA CYS A 292 -13.19 7.62 42.26
C CYS A 292 -13.25 8.68 41.13
N SER A 293 -12.39 9.69 41.17
CA SER A 293 -12.58 10.93 40.38
C SER A 293 -11.82 11.01 39.07
N SER A 294 -10.85 10.12 38.82
CA SER A 294 -9.94 10.17 37.66
C SER A 294 -10.23 9.16 36.55
N SER A 295 -11.13 8.19 36.77
CA SER A 295 -11.49 7.09 35.84
C SER A 295 -10.36 6.17 35.35
N ASN A 296 -9.08 6.56 35.35
CA ASN A 296 -7.94 5.78 34.85
C ASN A 296 -7.26 4.94 35.94
N TRP A 297 -7.84 3.79 36.30
CA TRP A 297 -7.40 2.99 37.45
C TRP A 297 -6.72 1.66 37.08
N GLY A 298 -5.72 1.25 37.87
CA GLY A 298 -5.16 -0.11 37.82
C GLY A 298 -3.99 -0.32 36.85
N THR A 299 -3.47 0.78 36.27
CA THR A 299 -2.34 0.84 35.30
C THR A 299 -1.05 0.17 35.74
N SER A 300 -0.93 -0.10 37.04
CA SER A 300 0.25 -0.73 37.67
C SER A 300 0.08 -2.22 37.99
N PHE A 301 -1.12 -2.80 37.82
CA PHE A 301 -1.42 -4.17 38.28
C PHE A 301 -1.98 -5.08 37.19
N PHE A 302 -2.61 -4.51 36.18
CA PHE A 302 -3.12 -5.24 35.03
C PHE A 302 -2.23 -4.88 33.82
N ASN A 303 -2.27 -5.68 32.76
CA ASN A 303 -1.67 -5.38 31.44
C ASN A 303 -2.76 -5.65 30.40
N PRO A 304 -2.94 -4.83 29.35
CA PRO A 304 -3.95 -5.12 28.35
C PRO A 304 -3.60 -6.48 27.73
N GLY A 305 -4.57 -7.39 27.66
CA GLY A 305 -4.33 -8.77 27.29
C GLY A 305 -5.60 -9.46 26.85
N SER A 306 -5.47 -10.29 25.82
CA SER A 306 -6.57 -11.07 25.26
C SER A 306 -6.41 -12.54 25.70
N PHE A 307 -6.61 -12.78 26.99
CA PHE A 307 -6.45 -14.11 27.60
C PHE A 307 -7.77 -14.64 28.16
N GLU A 308 -8.01 -15.91 27.92
CA GLU A 308 -8.95 -16.70 28.72
C GLU A 308 -8.17 -17.36 29.86
N LEU A 309 -8.65 -17.21 31.09
CA LEU A 309 -8.24 -17.97 32.26
C LEU A 309 -8.41 -19.49 32.00
N GLN A 310 -7.51 -20.30 32.59
CA GLN A 310 -7.49 -21.76 32.43
C GLN A 310 -8.79 -22.49 32.81
N ASN A 311 -9.67 -21.86 33.57
CA ASN A 311 -10.98 -22.38 33.96
C ASN A 311 -12.09 -22.05 32.93
N GLY A 312 -11.76 -21.41 31.81
CA GLY A 312 -12.73 -20.98 30.80
C GLY A 312 -13.46 -19.70 31.16
N ASP A 313 -12.81 -18.78 31.88
CA ASP A 313 -13.27 -17.41 32.12
C ASP A 313 -12.39 -16.42 31.32
N VAL A 314 -12.86 -15.23 30.95
CA VAL A 314 -11.98 -14.22 30.33
C VAL A 314 -11.21 -13.50 31.44
N TYR A 315 -9.90 -13.32 31.29
CA TYR A 315 -9.15 -12.49 32.23
C TYR A 315 -9.78 -11.10 32.21
N PRO A 316 -10.02 -10.51 33.37
CA PRO A 316 -10.57 -9.18 33.38
C PRO A 316 -9.56 -8.17 32.87
N GLY A 317 -9.76 -7.79 31.62
CA GLY A 317 -9.32 -6.48 31.21
C GLY A 317 -9.97 -5.47 32.17
N TRP A 318 -9.13 -4.69 32.84
CA TRP A 318 -9.15 -3.22 32.93
C TRP A 318 -10.44 -2.47 33.23
N ARG A 319 -10.36 -1.18 33.52
CA ARG A 319 -11.50 -0.32 33.91
C ARG A 319 -11.61 0.82 32.89
N LYS A 320 -12.67 1.63 32.92
CA LYS A 320 -12.96 2.68 31.92
C LYS A 320 -11.72 3.55 31.63
N LEU A 321 -11.10 3.42 30.45
CA LEU A 321 -9.94 4.24 30.06
C LEU A 321 -10.36 5.31 29.07
N ASP A 322 -9.68 6.45 29.12
CA ASP A 322 -9.64 7.41 28.02
C ASP A 322 -8.74 6.91 26.87
N MET A 323 -8.80 7.59 25.73
CA MET A 323 -8.16 7.14 24.49
C MET A 323 -6.63 7.12 24.59
N GLN A 324 -6.02 8.17 25.16
CA GLN A 324 -4.57 8.25 25.33
C GLN A 324 -4.07 7.19 26.32
N THR A 325 -4.78 6.98 27.42
CA THR A 325 -4.42 5.97 28.41
C THR A 325 -4.52 4.57 27.81
N ALA A 326 -5.53 4.29 26.99
CA ALA A 326 -5.62 3.01 26.27
C ALA A 326 -4.39 2.76 25.37
N LYS A 327 -3.89 3.81 24.70
CA LYS A 327 -2.67 3.75 23.89
C LYS A 327 -1.41 3.54 24.72
N ASP A 328 -1.25 4.28 25.80
CA ASP A 328 -0.12 4.15 26.72
C ASP A 328 -0.06 2.74 27.33
N GLU A 329 -1.22 2.17 27.68
CA GLU A 329 -1.32 0.81 28.20
C GLU A 329 -0.91 -0.22 27.16
N CYS A 330 -1.33 -0.07 25.90
CA CYS A 330 -0.87 -0.95 24.82
C CYS A 330 0.65 -0.91 24.65
N ARG A 331 1.25 0.28 24.69
CA ARG A 331 2.70 0.48 24.56
C ARG A 331 3.48 -0.03 25.76
N SER A 332 2.88 -0.07 26.94
CA SER A 332 3.49 -0.63 28.14
C SER A 332 3.84 -2.13 28.00
N LEU A 333 3.20 -2.84 27.06
CA LEU A 333 3.48 -4.25 26.74
C LEU A 333 4.86 -4.46 26.10
N GLY A 334 5.48 -3.40 25.58
CA GLY A 334 6.84 -3.38 25.05
C GLY A 334 6.93 -2.88 23.61
N ASP A 335 8.14 -2.97 23.04
CA ASP A 335 8.40 -2.48 21.69
C ASP A 335 7.53 -3.19 20.64
N GLY A 336 6.89 -2.38 19.80
CA GLY A 336 6.01 -2.83 18.72
C GLY A 336 4.55 -3.06 19.13
N TYR A 337 4.17 -2.83 20.39
CA TYR A 337 2.75 -2.79 20.76
C TYR A 337 2.21 -1.37 20.65
N ASP A 338 0.98 -1.22 20.16
CA ASP A 338 0.30 0.08 20.08
C ASP A 338 -1.22 -0.10 20.15
N LEU A 339 -1.97 1.00 20.29
CA LEU A 339 -3.41 1.01 20.07
C LEU A 339 -3.71 0.69 18.60
N ILE A 340 -4.78 -0.08 18.35
CA ILE A 340 -5.27 -0.30 16.99
C ILE A 340 -5.58 1.05 16.32
N ASN A 341 -5.16 1.22 15.06
CA ASN A 341 -5.50 2.42 14.29
C ASN A 341 -6.63 2.17 13.29
N SER A 342 -7.14 3.24 12.68
CA SER A 342 -8.26 3.18 11.74
C SER A 342 -7.96 2.31 10.51
N TYR A 343 -6.72 2.31 10.02
CA TYR A 343 -6.32 1.49 8.87
C TYR A 343 -6.35 0.00 9.17
N GLU A 344 -5.86 -0.40 10.35
CA GLU A 344 -5.88 -1.76 10.83
C GLU A 344 -7.30 -2.23 11.11
N TRP A 345 -8.13 -1.38 11.71
CA TRP A 345 -9.54 -1.66 11.91
C TRP A 345 -10.21 -1.98 10.57
N MET A 346 -10.01 -1.11 9.56
CA MET A 346 -10.60 -1.29 8.24
C MET A 346 -10.06 -2.53 7.52
N THR A 347 -8.79 -2.88 7.75
CA THR A 347 -8.19 -4.13 7.25
C THR A 347 -8.93 -5.35 7.81
N ILE A 348 -9.19 -5.36 9.12
CA ILE A 348 -9.94 -6.44 9.77
C ILE A 348 -11.40 -6.46 9.28
N ALA A 349 -12.07 -5.31 9.23
CA ALA A 349 -13.47 -5.20 8.84
C ALA A 349 -13.71 -5.71 7.41
N ARG A 350 -12.93 -5.25 6.42
CA ARG A 350 -13.05 -5.71 5.03
C ARG A 350 -12.69 -7.18 4.86
N ASN A 351 -11.71 -7.68 5.62
CA ASN A 351 -11.40 -9.10 5.65
C ASN A 351 -12.61 -9.93 6.11
N ILE A 352 -13.24 -9.51 7.22
CA ILE A 352 -14.43 -10.15 7.80
C ILE A 352 -15.61 -10.13 6.83
N GLU A 353 -15.89 -8.96 6.24
CA GLU A 353 -16.95 -8.75 5.25
C GLU A 353 -16.81 -9.68 4.04
N ALA A 354 -15.57 -9.98 3.62
CA ALA A 354 -15.29 -10.87 2.50
C ALA A 354 -15.41 -12.37 2.83
N GLN A 355 -15.58 -12.78 4.09
CA GLN A 355 -15.70 -14.20 4.44
C GLN A 355 -17.14 -14.63 4.65
N ALA A 356 -17.60 -15.60 3.85
CA ALA A 356 -18.97 -16.11 3.87
C ALA A 356 -19.46 -16.63 5.23
N ASN A 357 -18.55 -17.11 6.09
CA ASN A 357 -18.86 -17.62 7.43
C ASN A 357 -19.25 -16.53 8.45
N ASN A 358 -19.01 -15.26 8.12
CA ASN A 358 -19.43 -14.12 8.95
C ASN A 358 -20.81 -13.59 8.57
N TRP A 359 -21.45 -14.18 7.55
CA TRP A 359 -22.77 -13.81 7.07
C TRP A 359 -23.83 -14.79 7.59
N SER A 360 -24.96 -14.27 8.05
CA SER A 360 -26.07 -15.10 8.56
C SER A 360 -26.66 -16.08 7.54
N SER A 361 -26.51 -15.79 6.24
CA SER A 361 -26.91 -16.70 5.16
C SER A 361 -25.82 -17.73 4.76
N GLY A 362 -24.58 -17.54 5.21
CA GLY A 362 -23.42 -18.25 4.69
C GLY A 362 -23.00 -17.82 3.28
N ILE A 363 -23.49 -16.68 2.78
CA ILE A 363 -23.18 -16.12 1.45
C ILE A 363 -22.85 -14.64 1.60
N VAL A 364 -21.70 -14.23 1.06
CA VAL A 364 -21.26 -12.82 1.06
C VAL A 364 -22.29 -11.95 0.31
N GLY A 365 -22.69 -10.84 0.93
CA GLY A 365 -23.71 -9.94 0.38
C GLY A 365 -25.15 -10.45 0.46
N SER A 366 -25.44 -11.43 1.32
CA SER A 366 -26.81 -11.90 1.54
C SER A 366 -27.08 -12.15 3.03
N GLY A 367 -28.25 -11.73 3.51
CA GLY A 367 -28.50 -11.63 4.95
C GLY A 367 -27.74 -10.43 5.52
N CYS A 368 -27.07 -10.63 6.66
CA CYS A 368 -26.25 -9.60 7.28
C CYS A 368 -24.98 -10.20 7.88
N VAL A 369 -23.94 -9.37 7.95
CA VAL A 369 -22.75 -9.63 8.76
C VAL A 369 -23.15 -9.65 10.22
N PHE A 370 -22.58 -10.57 10.99
CA PHE A 370 -22.85 -10.64 12.42
C PHE A 370 -22.40 -9.37 13.15
N ARG A 371 -23.24 -8.86 14.05
CA ARG A 371 -23.05 -7.61 14.83
C ARG A 371 -22.78 -7.86 16.32
N GLY A 372 -22.65 -9.13 16.72
CA GLY A 372 -22.40 -9.49 18.12
C GLY A 372 -23.50 -9.05 19.09
N ASN A 373 -23.08 -8.70 20.32
CA ASN A 373 -23.98 -8.23 21.37
C ASN A 373 -24.32 -6.76 21.13
N ASN A 374 -25.39 -6.46 20.43
CA ASN A 374 -25.77 -5.08 20.08
C ASN A 374 -27.10 -4.64 20.72
N GLY A 375 -27.68 -5.48 21.57
CA GLY A 375 -28.96 -5.20 22.24
C GLY A 375 -30.20 -5.60 21.43
N ILE A 376 -30.02 -6.25 20.28
CA ILE A 376 -31.12 -6.73 19.41
C ILE A 376 -30.98 -8.24 19.21
N ASP A 377 -32.04 -9.00 19.47
CA ASP A 377 -32.10 -10.43 19.13
C ASP A 377 -32.65 -10.60 17.71
N ASP A 378 -31.76 -10.88 16.75
CA ASP A 378 -32.12 -11.17 15.37
C ASP A 378 -31.20 -12.23 14.73
N SER A 379 -31.18 -12.33 13.40
CA SER A 379 -30.33 -13.29 12.69
C SER A 379 -28.84 -12.95 12.74
N CYS A 380 -28.48 -11.76 13.20
CA CYS A 380 -27.13 -11.21 13.14
C CYS A 380 -26.62 -10.62 14.46
N GLY A 381 -27.49 -10.31 15.41
CA GLY A 381 -27.16 -9.82 16.73
C GLY A 381 -27.82 -10.62 17.84
N TYR A 382 -27.39 -10.37 19.06
CA TYR A 382 -28.06 -10.83 20.27
C TYR A 382 -28.07 -9.76 21.35
N ASN A 383 -28.94 -9.94 22.35
CA ASN A 383 -29.05 -9.05 23.49
C ASN A 383 -28.67 -9.76 24.80
N TYR A 384 -27.50 -9.44 25.34
CA TYR A 384 -27.08 -9.90 26.67
C TYR A 384 -27.60 -9.00 27.83
N ASN A 385 -28.26 -7.88 27.51
CA ASN A 385 -28.71 -6.84 28.46
C ASN A 385 -27.56 -6.22 29.29
N GLY A 386 -26.39 -6.07 28.66
CA GLY A 386 -25.19 -5.55 29.27
C GLY A 386 -23.96 -5.98 28.49
N VAL A 387 -22.78 -5.78 29.08
CA VAL A 387 -21.51 -6.28 28.52
C VAL A 387 -21.44 -7.79 28.71
N ASP A 388 -21.23 -8.53 27.62
CA ASP A 388 -21.01 -9.98 27.64
C ASP A 388 -19.54 -10.28 27.96
N GLY A 389 -19.26 -10.54 29.24
CA GLY A 389 -17.94 -10.92 29.74
C GLY A 389 -17.63 -12.43 29.69
N ARG A 390 -18.49 -13.25 29.08
CA ARG A 390 -18.30 -14.71 29.08
C ARG A 390 -17.13 -15.13 28.19
N ALA A 391 -16.43 -16.20 28.55
CA ALA A 391 -15.44 -16.82 27.69
C ALA A 391 -16.05 -17.53 26.48
N GLU A 392 -15.23 -17.78 25.46
CA GLU A 392 -15.55 -18.45 24.22
C GLU A 392 -16.28 -19.78 24.47
N VAL A 393 -15.78 -20.62 25.38
CA VAL A 393 -16.38 -21.92 25.69
C VAL A 393 -17.82 -21.82 26.21
N ASN A 394 -18.20 -20.67 26.77
CA ASN A 394 -19.51 -20.39 27.34
C ASN A 394 -20.42 -19.61 26.39
N ARG A 395 -19.89 -19.09 25.27
CA ARG A 395 -20.63 -18.36 24.24
C ARG A 395 -21.21 -19.32 23.22
N THR A 396 -22.40 -19.83 23.52
CA THR A 396 -23.14 -20.77 22.69
C THR A 396 -24.39 -20.14 22.07
N GLY A 397 -24.97 -20.78 21.04
CA GLY A 397 -26.17 -20.26 20.38
C GLY A 397 -25.92 -18.91 19.71
N THR A 398 -26.82 -17.94 19.89
CA THR A 398 -26.72 -16.60 19.30
C THR A 398 -25.51 -15.81 19.80
N ALA A 399 -24.94 -16.15 20.96
CA ALA A 399 -23.70 -15.52 21.44
C ALA A 399 -22.49 -15.78 20.51
N THR A 400 -22.57 -16.81 19.65
CA THR A 400 -21.54 -17.06 18.62
C THR A 400 -21.52 -16.01 17.50
N TYR A 401 -22.54 -15.15 17.40
CA TYR A 401 -22.56 -14.03 16.46
C TYR A 401 -21.54 -12.93 16.84
N ALA A 402 -20.99 -12.95 18.05
CA ALA A 402 -19.85 -12.10 18.39
C ALA A 402 -18.52 -12.58 17.78
N ARG A 403 -18.47 -13.78 17.18
CA ARG A 403 -17.26 -14.33 16.57
C ARG A 403 -17.21 -14.05 15.08
N HIS A 404 -16.10 -13.53 14.61
CA HIS A 404 -15.81 -13.36 13.19
C HIS A 404 -14.56 -14.17 12.83
N THR A 405 -14.48 -14.65 11.60
CA THR A 405 -13.37 -15.46 11.08
C THR A 405 -12.70 -14.72 9.94
N LEU A 406 -11.37 -14.65 9.99
CA LEU A 406 -10.55 -14.02 8.97
C LEU A 406 -10.21 -15.01 7.83
N SER A 407 -9.71 -14.49 6.71
CA SER A 407 -9.34 -15.28 5.53
C SER A 407 -8.27 -16.35 5.79
N ASN A 408 -7.49 -16.21 6.86
CA ASN A 408 -6.50 -17.20 7.31
C ASN A 408 -7.07 -18.21 8.33
N GLY A 409 -8.36 -18.13 8.65
CA GLY A 409 -9.04 -19.02 9.60
C GLY A 409 -8.94 -18.59 11.07
N ASN A 410 -8.16 -17.55 11.40
CA ASN A 410 -8.15 -17.00 12.75
C ASN A 410 -9.52 -16.41 13.10
N GLN A 411 -9.85 -16.44 14.39
CA GLN A 411 -11.13 -15.97 14.91
C GLN A 411 -10.90 -14.77 15.82
N ILE A 412 -11.69 -13.71 15.62
CA ILE A 412 -11.75 -12.52 16.46
C ILE A 412 -13.13 -12.42 17.09
N TRP A 413 -13.20 -11.94 18.33
CA TRP A 413 -14.44 -11.85 19.09
C TRP A 413 -14.77 -10.42 19.48
N ASP A 414 -16.06 -10.10 19.49
CA ASP A 414 -16.63 -8.80 19.84
C ASP A 414 -16.06 -7.64 19.00
N PHE A 415 -15.66 -7.89 17.75
CA PHE A 415 -15.16 -6.82 16.86
C PHE A 415 -16.28 -5.86 16.41
N ALA A 416 -17.52 -6.32 16.50
CA ALA A 416 -18.73 -5.51 16.40
C ALA A 416 -19.62 -5.80 17.61
N GLY A 417 -20.24 -4.74 18.12
CA GLY A 417 -21.07 -4.83 19.32
C GLY A 417 -20.24 -5.08 20.58
N ASN A 418 -20.96 -5.32 21.67
CA ASN A 418 -20.47 -5.43 23.04
C ASN A 418 -19.92 -4.11 23.59
N LEU A 419 -18.77 -3.63 23.13
CA LEU A 419 -18.25 -2.30 23.45
C LEU A 419 -17.92 -1.56 22.15
N ALA A 420 -18.10 -0.25 22.18
CA ALA A 420 -17.44 0.60 21.19
C ALA A 420 -15.95 0.67 21.55
N GLU A 421 -15.05 0.59 20.58
CA GLU A 421 -13.61 0.51 20.86
C GLU A 421 -12.88 1.80 20.49
N TRP A 422 -11.99 2.28 21.36
CA TRP A 422 -11.06 3.36 21.02
C TRP A 422 -10.15 2.94 19.87
N VAL A 423 -10.02 3.82 18.88
CA VAL A 423 -9.19 3.61 17.70
C VAL A 423 -8.39 4.86 17.41
N ASP A 424 -7.08 4.72 17.20
CA ASP A 424 -6.23 5.83 16.78
C ASP A 424 -6.51 6.22 15.31
N THR A 425 -6.75 7.50 15.00
CA THR A 425 -6.92 7.94 13.61
C THR A 425 -5.58 8.19 12.90
N GLY A 426 -4.48 8.19 13.64
CA GLY A 426 -3.16 8.56 13.18
C GLY A 426 -2.41 7.48 12.40
N SER A 427 -1.27 7.89 11.83
CA SER A 427 -0.29 6.98 11.24
C SER A 427 0.41 6.13 12.32
N LEU A 428 1.14 5.11 11.89
CA LEU A 428 2.00 4.30 12.76
C LEU A 428 2.97 5.19 13.56
N ASP A 429 3.25 4.79 14.81
CA ASP A 429 4.35 5.27 15.67
C ASP A 429 4.31 6.70 16.22
N GLN A 430 3.14 7.36 16.28
CA GLN A 430 3.02 8.65 16.98
C GLN A 430 2.82 8.46 18.48
N ASP A 431 3.44 9.26 19.34
CA ASP A 431 3.31 9.10 20.81
C ASP A 431 1.91 9.40 21.34
N GLU A 432 1.28 10.43 20.79
CA GLU A 432 -0.06 10.86 21.16
C GLU A 432 -1.09 10.16 20.27
N ALA A 433 -2.23 9.78 20.84
CA ALA A 433 -3.39 9.31 20.10
C ALA A 433 -3.92 10.46 19.23
N GLN A 434 -4.21 10.18 17.97
CA GLN A 434 -4.70 11.21 17.05
C GLN A 434 -6.22 11.21 16.99
N LEU A 435 -6.76 12.42 16.79
CA LEU A 435 -8.20 12.65 16.65
C LEU A 435 -8.60 12.69 15.17
N GLY A 436 -9.85 12.36 14.91
CA GLY A 436 -10.50 12.57 13.62
C GLY A 436 -11.07 13.98 13.48
N PRO A 437 -11.92 14.19 12.47
CA PRO A 437 -12.62 15.45 12.26
C PRO A 437 -13.46 15.86 13.48
N ILE A 438 -13.41 17.15 13.83
CA ILE A 438 -14.17 17.76 14.93
C ILE A 438 -15.27 18.72 14.44
N ASP A 439 -15.36 18.92 13.13
CA ASP A 439 -16.32 19.79 12.47
C ASP A 439 -17.32 19.01 11.60
N CYS A 440 -17.34 17.68 11.76
CA CYS A 440 -18.30 16.80 11.12
C CYS A 440 -19.64 16.84 11.87
N THR A 441 -20.66 17.49 11.30
CA THR A 441 -21.97 17.67 11.97
C THR A 441 -22.99 16.58 11.65
N ASP A 442 -22.58 15.55 10.91
CA ASP A 442 -23.46 14.44 10.55
C ASP A 442 -23.92 13.68 11.78
N GLY A 443 -25.23 13.43 11.86
CA GLY A 443 -25.76 12.43 12.78
C GLY A 443 -25.42 11.03 12.29
N TRP A 444 -26.13 10.02 12.82
CA TRP A 444 -26.02 8.66 12.30
C TRP A 444 -26.46 8.59 10.82
N VAL A 445 -25.52 8.23 9.95
CA VAL A 445 -25.68 8.11 8.48
C VAL A 445 -25.15 6.78 7.96
N GLU A 446 -25.63 6.38 6.78
CA GLU A 446 -25.27 5.11 6.14
C GLU A 446 -24.01 5.25 5.28
N PHE A 447 -23.16 4.20 5.25
CA PHE A 447 -21.88 4.23 4.51
C PHE A 447 -21.96 4.34 2.98
N GLY A 448 -23.18 4.36 2.40
CA GLY A 448 -23.44 4.60 0.98
C GLY A 448 -23.92 6.03 0.67
N SER A 449 -23.89 6.95 1.64
CA SER A 449 -24.04 8.38 1.36
C SER A 449 -22.69 8.94 0.88
N ILE A 450 -22.71 9.59 -0.29
CA ILE A 450 -21.50 10.12 -0.94
C ILE A 450 -20.93 11.37 -0.25
N GLU A 451 -21.62 11.89 0.76
CA GLU A 451 -21.30 13.14 1.46
C GLU A 451 -21.24 12.86 2.98
N ILE A 452 -20.10 12.39 3.50
CA ILE A 452 -19.89 12.14 4.93
C ILE A 452 -18.75 13.03 5.42
N CYS A 453 -19.04 13.84 6.44
CA CYS A 453 -18.20 14.91 6.94
C CYS A 453 -17.90 16.00 5.90
N ASP A 454 -18.83 16.24 4.99
CA ASP A 454 -18.70 17.28 3.98
C ASP A 454 -18.79 18.67 4.60
N LYS A 455 -17.78 19.47 4.26
CA LYS A 455 -17.94 20.91 4.05
C LYS A 455 -17.44 21.17 2.62
N GLU A 456 -18.05 22.03 1.82
CA GLU A 456 -17.49 23.37 1.59
C GLU A 456 -18.25 24.17 0.51
N PRO A 457 -18.05 25.50 0.42
CA PRO A 457 -18.14 26.24 -0.84
C PRO A 457 -16.79 26.40 -1.60
N ASP A 458 -15.64 26.16 -0.96
CA ASP A 458 -14.28 26.41 -1.49
C ASP A 458 -13.35 25.18 -1.65
N GLY A 459 -13.85 23.96 -1.43
CA GLY A 459 -13.26 22.73 -1.99
C GLY A 459 -12.39 21.89 -1.04
N ASP A 460 -13.07 20.94 -0.38
CA ASP A 460 -12.63 19.62 0.09
C ASP A 460 -11.83 19.51 1.40
N SER A 461 -12.41 18.78 2.36
CA SER A 461 -11.75 17.58 2.91
C SER A 461 -12.79 16.57 3.42
N ASP A 462 -13.42 15.84 2.49
CA ASP A 462 -14.22 14.66 2.81
C ASP A 462 -13.30 13.64 3.50
N LEU A 463 -13.81 12.94 4.53
CA LEU A 463 -13.07 11.82 5.08
C LEU A 463 -12.89 10.78 3.96
N ALA A 464 -11.65 10.43 3.60
CA ALA A 464 -11.46 9.54 2.46
C ALA A 464 -12.15 8.19 2.70
N GLN A 465 -12.84 7.66 1.68
CA GLN A 465 -13.68 6.46 1.83
C GLN A 465 -12.90 5.24 2.33
N GLU A 466 -11.60 5.14 2.06
CA GLU A 466 -10.71 4.13 2.66
C GLU A 466 -10.75 4.06 4.20
N PHE A 467 -11.08 5.15 4.89
CA PHE A 467 -11.12 5.20 6.36
C PHE A 467 -12.38 4.62 6.96
N PHE A 468 -13.49 4.55 6.24
CA PHE A 468 -14.78 4.13 6.82
C PHE A 468 -15.61 3.21 5.92
N ALA A 469 -15.43 3.27 4.60
CA ALA A 469 -16.34 2.64 3.67
C ALA A 469 -16.16 1.11 3.62
N PRO A 470 -17.26 0.35 3.63
CA PRO A 470 -17.25 -1.08 3.33
C PRO A 470 -16.62 -1.40 1.97
N GLY A 471 -16.00 -2.58 1.83
CA GLY A 471 -15.41 -3.02 0.57
C GLY A 471 -16.45 -3.49 -0.45
N ASN A 472 -17.66 -3.87 0.00
CA ASN A 472 -18.76 -4.36 -0.83
C ASN A 472 -18.33 -5.46 -1.83
N PRO A 473 -17.75 -6.58 -1.34
CA PRO A 473 -17.21 -7.65 -2.19
C PRO A 473 -18.26 -8.34 -3.07
N ALA A 474 -19.55 -8.21 -2.75
CA ALA A 474 -20.66 -8.76 -3.52
C ALA A 474 -21.20 -7.81 -4.62
N ASN A 475 -20.63 -6.62 -4.77
CA ASN A 475 -21.09 -5.59 -5.72
C ASN A 475 -22.60 -5.27 -5.57
N ILE A 476 -23.08 -5.17 -4.33
CA ILE A 476 -24.43 -4.72 -4.03
C ILE A 476 -24.54 -3.24 -4.42
N THR A 477 -25.71 -2.79 -4.87
CA THR A 477 -25.92 -1.35 -5.10
C THR A 477 -25.61 -0.57 -3.83
N GLU A 478 -24.72 0.42 -3.90
CA GLU A 478 -24.21 1.19 -2.75
C GLU A 478 -25.32 1.72 -1.83
N ALA A 479 -26.37 2.32 -2.40
CA ALA A 479 -27.52 2.82 -1.65
C ALA A 479 -28.30 1.75 -0.86
N SER A 480 -28.11 0.47 -1.19
CA SER A 480 -28.71 -0.68 -0.48
C SER A 480 -27.72 -1.38 0.45
N TYR A 481 -26.43 -1.08 0.34
CA TYR A 481 -25.38 -1.74 1.10
C TYR A 481 -25.10 -0.96 2.39
N ASN A 482 -26.00 -1.14 3.36
CA ASN A 482 -26.19 -0.26 4.50
C ASN A 482 -26.30 -1.07 5.81
N SER A 483 -26.75 -0.45 6.90
CA SER A 483 -26.91 -1.09 8.22
C SER A 483 -27.82 -2.33 8.25
N ASP A 484 -28.75 -2.50 7.28
CA ASP A 484 -29.55 -3.71 7.12
C ASP A 484 -28.68 -4.94 6.82
N PHE A 485 -27.52 -4.74 6.18
CA PHE A 485 -26.50 -5.77 5.91
C PHE A 485 -25.58 -6.00 7.12
N GLY A 486 -25.82 -5.36 8.27
CA GLY A 486 -25.01 -5.53 9.48
C GLY A 486 -23.71 -4.73 9.51
N LEU A 487 -23.58 -3.75 8.63
CA LEU A 487 -22.34 -2.97 8.48
C LEU A 487 -22.14 -1.96 9.63
N GLY A 488 -23.21 -1.52 10.26
CA GLY A 488 -23.23 -0.40 11.21
C GLY A 488 -23.51 0.92 10.49
N GLN A 489 -23.30 2.04 11.18
CA GLN A 489 -23.46 3.38 10.64
C GLN A 489 -22.29 4.29 11.04
N PHE A 490 -22.18 5.43 10.37
CA PHE A 490 -21.23 6.50 10.68
C PHE A 490 -21.92 7.58 11.52
N GLU A 491 -21.24 8.17 12.49
CA GLU A 491 -21.67 9.37 13.20
C GLU A 491 -20.54 10.39 13.22
N GLY A 492 -20.83 11.63 12.83
CA GLY A 492 -19.92 12.74 13.03
C GLY A 492 -19.78 13.11 14.50
N GLY A 493 -19.21 14.27 14.76
CA GLY A 493 -19.15 14.81 16.10
C GLY A 493 -18.11 15.91 16.26
N THR A 494 -18.17 16.57 17.41
CA THR A 494 -17.21 17.59 17.80
C THR A 494 -16.15 17.09 18.77
N GLY A 495 -16.25 15.83 19.19
CA GLY A 495 -15.34 15.24 20.16
C GLY A 495 -14.04 14.76 19.51
N GLY A 496 -14.11 14.26 18.27
CA GLY A 496 -12.96 13.90 17.45
C GLY A 496 -12.30 12.58 17.83
N ALA A 497 -12.51 12.06 19.04
CA ALA A 497 -11.99 10.74 19.41
C ALA A 497 -12.78 9.65 18.67
N ALA A 498 -12.08 8.79 17.94
CA ALA A 498 -12.71 7.77 17.13
C ALA A 498 -13.08 6.56 17.99
N ILE A 499 -14.36 6.20 17.95
CA ILE A 499 -14.85 4.93 18.50
C ILE A 499 -15.47 4.09 17.39
N ARG A 500 -15.17 2.79 17.38
CA ARG A 500 -15.64 1.86 16.33
C ARG A 500 -16.38 0.64 16.88
N GLY A 501 -17.07 -0.09 16.00
CA GLY A 501 -17.76 -1.35 16.31
C GLY A 501 -19.15 -1.19 16.95
N GLY A 502 -19.35 -0.14 17.75
CA GLY A 502 -20.58 0.15 18.49
C GLY A 502 -20.78 -0.76 19.71
N SER A 503 -21.51 -0.27 20.72
CA SER A 503 -21.74 -1.00 21.98
C SER A 503 -22.99 -1.89 21.97
N TYR A 504 -23.21 -2.62 23.07
CA TYR A 504 -24.44 -3.38 23.35
C TYR A 504 -25.74 -2.56 23.37
N ARG A 505 -25.68 -1.23 23.23
CA ARG A 505 -26.86 -0.34 23.16
C ARG A 505 -27.15 0.19 21.76
N ASN A 506 -26.24 0.00 20.81
CA ASN A 506 -26.29 0.70 19.53
C ASN A 506 -27.16 0.02 18.48
N GLY A 507 -27.66 -1.19 18.72
CA GLY A 507 -28.61 -1.85 17.81
C GLY A 507 -28.07 -1.96 16.38
N TYR A 508 -28.80 -1.40 15.41
CA TYR A 508 -28.38 -1.39 14.00
C TYR A 508 -27.21 -0.44 13.70
N PHE A 509 -26.89 0.49 14.60
CA PHE A 509 -25.74 1.39 14.45
C PHE A 509 -24.42 0.68 14.73
N ALA A 510 -24.46 -0.43 15.50
CA ALA A 510 -23.31 -1.30 15.72
C ALA A 510 -23.05 -2.17 14.48
N GLY A 511 -21.77 -2.44 14.23
CA GLY A 511 -21.31 -3.21 13.08
C GLY A 511 -19.82 -3.02 12.86
N ILE A 512 -19.22 -3.89 12.08
CA ILE A 512 -17.77 -3.93 11.87
C ILE A 512 -17.21 -2.65 11.20
N PHE A 513 -18.05 -1.85 10.56
CA PHE A 513 -17.67 -0.56 9.98
C PHE A 513 -18.10 0.64 10.83
N SER A 514 -18.91 0.43 11.86
CA SER A 514 -19.42 1.49 12.75
C SER A 514 -18.28 2.40 13.21
N LEU A 515 -18.49 3.71 13.08
CA LEU A 515 -17.53 4.75 13.43
C LEU A 515 -18.29 5.96 13.98
N SER A 516 -17.86 6.50 15.12
CA SER A 516 -18.37 7.75 15.67
C SER A 516 -17.22 8.65 16.13
N PHE A 517 -17.35 9.96 15.88
CA PHE A 517 -16.47 11.01 16.40
C PHE A 517 -17.15 11.87 17.49
N SER A 518 -18.24 11.38 18.07
CA SER A 518 -19.01 12.11 19.10
C SER A 518 -18.31 12.17 20.46
N ALA A 519 -17.41 11.22 20.75
CA ALA A 519 -16.69 11.13 22.01
C ALA A 519 -15.49 12.08 22.07
N PHE A 520 -15.22 12.64 23.25
CA PHE A 520 -13.99 13.39 23.53
C PHE A 520 -12.86 12.43 23.92
N ASP A 521 -11.62 12.87 23.74
CA ASP A 521 -10.42 12.08 24.01
C ASP A 521 -10.14 11.85 25.49
N ASP A 522 -10.76 12.64 26.37
CA ASP A 522 -10.76 12.51 27.84
C ASP A 522 -12.01 11.80 28.39
N ASP A 523 -12.92 11.32 27.53
CA ASP A 523 -14.07 10.53 27.96
C ASP A 523 -13.62 9.15 28.47
N ALA A 524 -14.29 8.65 29.50
CA ALA A 524 -14.10 7.29 30.00
C ALA A 524 -15.47 6.65 30.29
N SER A 525 -15.86 5.65 29.49
CA SER A 525 -17.16 4.98 29.59
C SER A 525 -17.03 3.49 29.83
N LYS A 526 -18.08 2.92 30.46
CA LYS A 526 -18.24 1.46 30.56
C LYS A 526 -18.65 0.80 29.24
N GLU A 527 -19.00 1.62 28.26
CA GLU A 527 -19.35 1.19 26.91
C GLU A 527 -18.15 1.30 25.97
N TYR A 528 -17.00 1.75 26.47
CA TYR A 528 -15.76 1.84 25.72
C TYR A 528 -14.78 0.73 26.11
N GLY A 529 -14.25 0.07 25.09
CA GLY A 529 -13.16 -0.89 25.15
C GLY A 529 -12.03 -0.44 24.23
N PHE A 530 -11.08 -1.33 23.96
CA PHE A 530 -10.01 -1.11 22.99
C PHE A 530 -9.32 -2.43 22.64
N ARG A 531 -8.48 -2.42 21.61
CA ARG A 531 -7.54 -3.50 21.33
C ARG A 531 -6.15 -2.95 21.10
N CYS A 532 -5.18 -3.67 21.62
CA CYS A 532 -3.81 -3.46 21.21
C CYS A 532 -3.51 -4.30 19.97
N VAL A 533 -2.58 -3.78 19.19
CA VAL A 533 -1.94 -4.48 18.08
C VAL A 533 -0.47 -4.69 18.41
N TYR A 534 0.13 -5.63 17.71
CA TYR A 534 1.56 -5.85 17.69
C TYR A 534 2.07 -5.80 16.25
N ARG A 535 2.93 -4.82 16.01
CA ARG A 535 3.66 -4.54 14.78
C ARG A 535 5.08 -4.25 15.24
N ARG A 536 6.05 -5.15 15.00
CA ARG A 536 7.39 -4.89 15.57
C ARG A 536 7.98 -3.63 14.93
N ASN A 537 8.61 -2.76 15.73
CA ASN A 537 9.19 -1.48 15.28
C ASN A 537 10.56 -1.59 14.61
#